data_AF-A0A8J2E9T9-F1
#
_entry.id   AF-A0A8J2E9T9-F1
#
_cell.length_a   1.000
_cell.length_b   1.000
_cell.length_c   1.000
_cell.angle_alpha   90.00
_cell.angle_beta   90.00
_cell.angle_gamma   90.00
#
_symmetry.space_group_name_H-M   'P 1'
#
loop_
_entity.id
_entity.type
_entity.pdbx_description
1 polymer ?
#
loop_
_entity_poly.entity_id
_entity_poly.type
_entity_poly.pdbx_seq_one_letter_code
_entity_poly.pdbx_strand_id
1 'polypeptide(L)'
;MRRHRHTFDKQSLGTENNNRLNPSEKRELKIAEIKMALYVANHSSIKSVDHLGEVLKQHGKGSQLEKVRLHRTKASKLILNVVAPEMLIELIKDIGDQDYSVILDESTDVSTVKYMAEFFSKVGLNLDKLVGIGTDGASNMCGVKHSLFTLIKKDYPKVQLMKCSCHSLSLCASKTSDELPASVDFLLKETHTVLKEVTDLNIAFQKANADITKLYTDLRILLLSVARRIFKPIYLKSIPPKTASTAMIHQADIAADIAAQRAISKANCDFDNSLLPLDSVDFGYKFTMYLTKSTISSENLQTVKVRSRSYMLKLCEELVKRFPDNISVLTNIRYFTLRLCMDQTSNVSVECLPWDLAGKHTPQDAGRDAIERQWRNLRTMRISEICDNVDENISTIDFWIAVNKIENSNGSKRFKDLAAFALRALSLPTSNADVERVFSVMALIKTKCRNRMLIDMLVSLMRIRIHMRVFKLCCKNYMPTDDMVKRFTSQLYESQKVTKKLDEDDNNDNMASDNLITTMNLLEYSEDNDDKDDIDDIYD
;
A
#
# COMPACT_ATOMS: atom_id res chain seq x y z
N MET A 1 11.30 72.70 -6.09
CA MET A 1 10.81 73.61 -5.04
C MET A 1 10.94 72.93 -3.69
N ARG A 2 11.61 73.61 -2.73
CA ARG A 2 11.82 73.19 -1.33
C ARG A 2 10.50 73.16 -0.54
N ARG A 3 10.50 72.41 0.59
CA ARG A 3 9.88 72.67 1.92
C ARG A 3 9.31 71.35 2.49
N HIS A 4 9.44 70.95 3.75
CA HIS A 4 10.04 71.52 4.96
C HIS A 4 10.35 70.35 5.92
N ARG A 5 11.51 70.37 6.59
CA ARG A 5 11.75 69.63 7.83
C ARG A 5 11.00 70.36 8.95
N HIS A 6 10.09 69.69 9.63
CA HIS A 6 9.65 70.08 10.96
C HIS A 6 10.37 69.21 11.99
N THR A 7 11.28 69.84 12.72
CA THR A 7 11.75 69.42 14.03
C THR A 7 10.66 69.75 15.06
N PHE A 8 10.28 68.77 15.87
CA PHE A 8 9.57 68.98 17.13
C PHE A 8 10.21 68.15 18.24
N ASP A 9 10.15 68.74 19.43
CA ASP A 9 11.06 68.60 20.56
C ASP A 9 11.15 67.24 21.25
N LYS A 10 12.35 66.99 21.78
CA LYS A 10 12.57 66.08 22.90
C LYS A 10 12.15 66.77 24.19
N GLN A 11 11.14 66.25 24.89
CA GLN A 11 11.15 66.07 26.35
C GLN A 11 9.86 65.37 26.82
N SER A 12 9.99 64.13 27.30
CA SER A 12 9.65 63.74 28.67
C SER A 12 9.76 62.22 28.82
N LEU A 13 10.51 61.83 29.84
CA LEU A 13 10.73 60.46 30.26
C LEU A 13 9.39 59.79 30.65
N GLY A 14 9.18 58.58 30.15
CA GLY A 14 8.07 57.72 30.51
C GLY A 14 8.41 56.28 30.16
N THR A 15 9.19 55.65 31.04
CA THR A 15 9.30 54.20 31.26
C THR A 15 9.46 53.31 30.02
N GLU A 16 10.73 53.06 29.66
CA GLU A 16 11.13 51.80 29.01
C GLU A 16 10.75 50.63 29.93
N ASN A 17 9.52 50.12 29.78
CA ASN A 17 9.16 48.83 30.34
C ASN A 17 9.81 47.76 29.47
N ASN A 18 10.78 47.07 30.07
CA ASN A 18 11.44 45.86 29.61
C ASN A 18 10.44 44.82 29.06
N ASN A 19 10.10 44.93 27.78
CA ASN A 19 9.21 44.00 27.08
C ASN A 19 9.99 42.78 26.52
N ARG A 20 10.99 42.30 27.28
CA ARG A 20 11.69 41.07 26.92
C ARG A 20 10.89 39.89 27.48
N LEU A 21 10.19 39.20 26.59
CA LEU A 21 9.49 37.96 26.91
C LEU A 21 10.42 37.02 27.69
N ASN A 22 9.91 36.48 28.78
CA ASN A 22 10.65 35.48 29.54
C ASN A 22 10.75 34.17 28.71
N PRO A 23 11.65 33.23 29.08
CA PRO A 23 11.84 31.99 28.31
C PRO A 23 10.56 31.15 28.14
N SER A 24 9.69 31.13 29.16
CA SER A 24 8.43 30.39 29.12
C SER A 24 7.43 31.00 28.13
N GLU A 25 7.26 32.33 28.18
CA GLU A 25 6.40 33.07 27.25
C GLU A 25 6.88 32.94 25.80
N LYS A 26 8.20 32.94 25.58
CA LYS A 26 8.78 32.69 24.24
C LYS A 26 8.46 31.28 23.75
N ARG A 27 8.53 30.28 24.63
CA ARG A 27 8.18 28.89 24.30
C ARG A 27 6.70 28.77 23.94
N GLU A 28 5.81 29.35 24.73
CA GLU A 28 4.37 29.36 24.46
C GLU A 28 4.04 30.05 23.14
N LEU A 29 4.69 31.18 22.85
CA LEU A 29 4.50 31.90 21.59
C LEU A 29 4.92 31.05 20.37
N LYS A 30 6.06 30.35 20.48
CA LYS A 30 6.51 29.39 19.45
C LYS A 30 5.50 28.27 19.24
N ILE A 31 4.99 27.68 20.33
CA ILE A 31 3.99 26.62 20.28
C ILE A 31 2.71 27.12 19.59
N ALA A 32 2.23 28.32 19.93
CA ALA A 32 1.08 28.92 19.30
C ALA A 32 1.27 29.10 17.80
N GLU A 33 2.42 29.63 17.37
CA GLU A 33 2.74 29.81 15.95
C GLU A 33 2.88 28.49 15.18
N ILE A 34 3.46 27.45 15.80
CA ILE A 34 3.51 26.09 15.22
C ILE A 34 2.09 25.53 15.06
N LYS A 35 1.24 25.62 16.09
CA LYS A 35 -0.16 25.14 16.02
C LYS A 35 -0.97 25.86 14.96
N MET A 36 -0.76 27.17 14.77
CA MET A 36 -1.41 27.91 13.70
C MET A 36 -0.88 27.51 12.31
N ALA A 37 0.43 27.31 12.15
CA ALA A 37 0.99 26.81 10.89
C ALA A 37 0.41 25.43 10.55
N LEU A 38 0.22 24.59 11.57
CA LEU A 38 -0.41 23.27 11.45
C LEU A 38 -1.90 23.36 11.10
N TYR A 39 -2.63 24.31 11.67
CA TYR A 39 -4.02 24.61 11.28
C TYR A 39 -4.11 25.01 9.81
N VAL A 40 -3.24 25.93 9.37
CA VAL A 40 -3.17 26.37 7.98
C VAL A 40 -2.85 25.18 7.06
N ALA A 41 -1.88 24.34 7.42
CA ALA A 41 -1.51 23.15 6.66
C ALA A 41 -2.71 22.19 6.47
N ASN A 42 -3.49 21.97 7.52
CA ASN A 42 -4.60 21.02 7.51
C ASN A 42 -5.90 21.58 6.92
N HIS A 43 -6.21 22.86 7.10
CA HIS A 43 -7.58 23.37 6.92
C HIS A 43 -7.73 24.60 6.03
N SER A 44 -6.64 25.28 5.65
CA SER A 44 -6.77 26.57 4.94
C SER A 44 -5.70 26.82 3.86
N SER A 45 -5.87 27.85 3.03
CA SER A 45 -4.78 28.29 2.15
C SER A 45 -3.71 29.01 2.97
N ILE A 46 -2.42 28.88 2.62
CA ILE A 46 -1.35 29.62 3.31
C ILE A 46 -1.54 31.14 3.16
N LYS A 47 -2.21 31.60 2.10
CA LYS A 47 -2.52 33.02 1.89
C LYS A 47 -3.43 33.62 2.97
N SER A 48 -4.27 32.82 3.62
CA SER A 48 -5.22 33.33 4.63
C SER A 48 -4.53 33.69 5.96
N VAL A 49 -3.29 33.22 6.18
CA VAL A 49 -2.59 33.40 7.46
C VAL A 49 -2.30 34.87 7.76
N ASP A 50 -2.06 35.69 6.73
CA ASP A 50 -1.78 37.12 6.92
C ASP A 50 -3.01 37.84 7.48
N HIS A 51 -4.20 37.60 6.90
CA HIS A 51 -5.47 38.12 7.41
C HIS A 51 -5.80 37.58 8.81
N LEU A 52 -5.57 36.29 9.06
CA LEU A 52 -5.76 35.71 10.38
C LEU A 52 -4.86 36.39 11.43
N GLY A 53 -3.60 36.67 11.08
CA GLY A 53 -2.67 37.38 11.94
C GLY A 53 -3.10 38.81 12.24
N GLU A 54 -3.72 39.51 11.29
CA GLU A 54 -4.30 40.85 11.52
C GLU A 54 -5.50 40.81 12.47
N VAL A 55 -6.42 39.87 12.28
CA VAL A 55 -7.59 39.69 13.15
C VAL A 55 -7.17 39.36 14.58
N LEU A 56 -6.18 38.49 14.76
CA LEU A 56 -5.63 38.15 16.08
C LEU A 56 -4.98 39.35 16.78
N LYS A 57 -4.32 40.25 16.04
CA LYS A 57 -3.79 41.50 16.61
C LYS A 57 -4.89 42.47 17.02
N GLN A 58 -5.96 42.57 16.23
CA GLN A 58 -7.08 43.48 16.52
C GLN A 58 -7.82 43.09 17.79
N HIS A 59 -8.12 41.80 17.95
CA HIS A 59 -8.94 41.28 19.06
C HIS A 59 -8.13 40.67 20.21
N GLY A 60 -6.83 40.43 20.03
CA GLY A 60 -5.96 39.82 21.04
C GLY A 60 -5.19 40.82 21.90
N LYS A 61 -5.54 42.12 21.87
CA LYS A 61 -4.83 43.18 22.62
C LYS A 61 -4.69 42.83 24.10
N GLY A 62 -3.49 42.98 24.65
CA GLY A 62 -3.16 42.65 26.04
C GLY A 62 -2.95 41.16 26.32
N SER A 63 -3.04 40.28 25.30
CA SER A 63 -2.82 38.83 25.44
C SER A 63 -1.57 38.35 24.69
N GLN A 64 -1.19 37.08 24.89
CA GLN A 64 -0.12 36.44 24.09
C GLN A 64 -0.43 36.43 22.58
N LEU A 65 -1.71 36.48 22.18
CA LEU A 65 -2.12 36.49 20.78
C LEU A 65 -1.75 37.80 20.07
N GLU A 66 -1.67 38.93 20.78
CA GLU A 66 -1.16 40.19 20.22
C GLU A 66 0.30 40.07 19.80
N LYS A 67 1.09 39.22 20.47
CA LYS A 67 2.52 39.04 20.23
C LYS A 67 2.83 38.08 19.09
N VAL A 68 1.82 37.36 18.59
CA VAL A 68 1.95 36.45 17.46
C VAL A 68 2.38 37.20 16.20
N ARG A 69 3.41 36.69 15.51
CA ARG A 69 3.97 37.25 14.27
C ARG A 69 4.11 36.12 13.26
N LEU A 70 2.97 35.57 12.82
CA LEU A 70 2.93 34.54 11.79
C LEU A 70 2.41 35.11 10.47
N HIS A 71 3.32 35.28 9.50
CA HIS A 71 3.01 35.72 8.14
C HIS A 71 3.22 34.58 7.15
N ARG A 72 2.73 34.72 5.92
CA ARG A 72 2.79 33.68 4.87
C ARG A 72 4.17 33.03 4.73
N THR A 73 5.24 33.82 4.66
CA THR A 73 6.61 33.30 4.48
C THR A 73 7.03 32.46 5.69
N LYS A 74 6.79 32.95 6.90
CA LYS A 74 7.13 32.26 8.15
C LYS A 74 6.31 30.99 8.32
N ALA A 75 5.01 31.04 8.04
CA ALA A 75 4.15 29.85 8.05
C ALA A 75 4.61 28.80 7.05
N SER A 76 4.97 29.22 5.83
CA SER A 76 5.49 28.31 4.81
C SER A 76 6.78 27.63 5.26
N LYS A 77 7.72 28.39 5.83
CA LYS A 77 8.99 27.84 6.30
C LYS A 77 8.82 26.95 7.53
N LEU A 78 7.92 27.29 8.46
CA LEU A 78 7.58 26.41 9.59
C LEU A 78 7.03 25.07 9.10
N ILE A 79 6.14 25.08 8.11
CA ILE A 79 5.60 23.85 7.50
C ILE A 79 6.73 23.02 6.89
N LEU A 80 7.56 23.63 6.03
CA LEU A 80 8.59 22.94 5.26
C LEU A 80 9.75 22.41 6.12
N ASN A 81 10.25 23.22 7.05
CA ASN A 81 11.56 23.01 7.68
C ASN A 81 11.47 22.55 9.14
N VAL A 82 10.27 22.56 9.74
CA VAL A 82 10.06 22.17 11.15
C VAL A 82 8.95 21.13 11.27
N VAL A 83 7.72 21.49 10.88
CA VAL A 83 6.55 20.65 11.17
C VAL A 83 6.56 19.36 10.35
N ALA A 84 6.69 19.45 9.02
CA ALA A 84 6.63 18.26 8.17
C ALA A 84 7.84 17.30 8.36
N PRO A 85 9.09 17.78 8.53
CA PRO A 85 10.22 16.89 8.81
C PRO A 85 10.09 16.17 10.15
N GLU A 86 9.66 16.88 11.21
CA GLU A 86 9.52 16.26 12.53
C GLU A 86 8.36 15.25 12.58
N MET A 87 7.24 15.54 11.93
CA MET A 87 6.14 14.57 11.78
C MET A 87 6.54 13.34 10.96
N LEU A 88 7.46 13.48 10.00
CA LEU A 88 8.02 12.32 9.31
C LEU A 88 8.84 11.46 10.27
N ILE A 89 9.65 12.08 11.15
CA ILE A 89 10.40 11.36 12.19
C ILE A 89 9.45 10.64 13.15
N GLU A 90 8.34 11.28 13.56
CA GLU A 90 7.32 10.64 14.39
C GLU A 90 6.71 9.40 13.71
N LEU A 91 6.42 9.46 12.40
CA LEU A 91 5.94 8.31 11.62
C LEU A 91 6.99 7.18 11.52
N ILE A 92 8.27 7.52 11.33
CA ILE A 92 9.36 6.53 11.27
C ILE A 92 9.53 5.85 12.63
N LYS A 93 9.47 6.62 13.72
CA LYS A 93 9.54 6.10 15.09
C LYS A 93 8.37 5.18 15.44
N ASP A 94 7.19 5.45 14.88
CA ASP A 94 6.00 4.60 15.05
C ASP A 94 6.16 3.21 14.38
N ILE A 95 6.85 3.16 13.23
CA ILE A 95 7.27 1.88 12.62
C ILE A 95 8.30 1.18 13.53
N GLY A 96 9.30 1.91 14.01
CA GLY A 96 10.31 1.39 14.92
C GLY A 96 11.09 0.21 14.32
N ASP A 97 11.29 -0.84 15.12
CA ASP A 97 11.98 -2.09 14.70
C ASP A 97 11.00 -3.17 14.14
N GLN A 98 9.76 -2.77 13.85
CA GLN A 98 8.78 -3.69 13.29
C GLN A 98 9.08 -3.99 11.82
N ASP A 99 8.65 -5.17 11.40
CA ASP A 99 8.63 -5.54 9.99
C ASP A 99 7.60 -4.69 9.23
N TYR A 100 7.96 -4.27 8.02
CA TYR A 100 7.13 -3.36 7.22
C TYR A 100 7.08 -3.78 5.75
N SER A 101 6.07 -3.28 5.04
CA SER A 101 5.98 -3.35 3.59
C SER A 101 5.89 -1.95 3.00
N VAL A 102 6.25 -1.82 1.73
CA VAL A 102 6.21 -0.55 1.02
C VAL A 102 5.33 -0.69 -0.20
N ILE A 103 4.49 0.30 -0.46
CA ILE A 103 3.69 0.37 -1.68
C ILE A 103 4.23 1.50 -2.54
N LEU A 104 4.41 1.19 -3.82
CA LEU A 104 5.00 2.03 -4.84
C LEU A 104 3.99 2.13 -5.97
N ASP A 105 3.84 3.32 -6.54
CA ASP A 105 2.85 3.54 -7.57
C ASP A 105 3.44 4.34 -8.72
N GLU A 106 3.06 3.98 -9.95
CA GLU A 106 3.40 4.62 -11.21
C GLU A 106 4.81 5.21 -11.24
N SER A 107 5.79 4.32 -11.42
CA SER A 107 7.09 4.71 -11.92
C SER A 107 7.23 4.15 -13.32
N THR A 108 7.52 4.98 -14.31
CA THR A 108 7.92 4.54 -15.66
C THR A 108 9.38 4.79 -15.95
N ASP A 109 10.10 5.48 -15.04
CA ASP A 109 11.47 5.94 -15.24
C ASP A 109 12.43 5.20 -14.30
N VAL A 110 13.53 4.71 -14.86
CA VAL A 110 14.67 4.09 -14.17
C VAL A 110 15.23 5.04 -13.09
N SER A 111 15.16 6.36 -13.30
CA SER A 111 15.58 7.34 -12.30
C SER A 111 14.82 7.22 -10.96
N THR A 112 13.59 6.69 -10.99
CA THR A 112 12.76 6.49 -9.79
C THR A 112 13.35 5.46 -8.84
N VAL A 113 14.03 4.45 -9.37
CA VAL A 113 14.74 3.44 -8.56
C VAL A 113 15.82 4.11 -7.72
N LYS A 114 16.56 5.07 -8.29
CA LYS A 114 17.58 5.86 -7.60
C LYS A 114 16.99 6.74 -6.51
N TYR A 115 15.93 7.49 -6.82
CA TYR A 115 15.26 8.33 -5.82
C TYR A 115 14.69 7.53 -4.66
N MET A 116 14.18 6.32 -4.95
CA MET A 116 13.68 5.43 -3.93
C MET A 116 14.77 4.91 -2.99
N ALA A 117 15.89 4.43 -3.53
CA ALA A 117 17.01 3.97 -2.72
C ALA A 117 17.57 5.11 -1.87
N GLU A 118 17.70 6.30 -2.45
CA GLU A 118 18.10 7.50 -1.72
C GLU A 118 17.10 7.85 -0.62
N PHE A 119 15.79 7.68 -0.86
CA PHE A 119 14.76 7.87 0.15
C PHE A 119 14.89 6.86 1.30
N PHE A 120 15.06 5.57 1.02
CA PHE A 120 15.26 4.56 2.08
C PHE A 120 16.49 4.84 2.93
N SER A 121 17.61 5.20 2.29
CA SER A 121 18.84 5.60 2.97
C SER A 121 18.61 6.85 3.84
N LYS A 122 17.91 7.88 3.31
CA LYS A 122 17.60 9.11 4.05
C LYS A 122 16.63 8.94 5.21
N VAL A 123 15.77 7.93 5.16
CA VAL A 123 14.76 7.69 6.20
C VAL A 123 15.33 6.78 7.28
N GLY A 124 16.36 5.99 6.97
CA GLY A 124 17.02 5.10 7.93
C GLY A 124 16.19 3.87 8.29
N LEU A 125 15.26 3.46 7.43
CA LEU A 125 14.50 2.22 7.65
C LEU A 125 15.40 1.02 7.36
N ASN A 126 15.42 0.06 8.29
CA ASN A 126 16.19 -1.17 8.11
C ASN A 126 15.55 -2.05 7.03
N LEU A 127 16.25 -2.28 5.93
CA LEU A 127 15.76 -3.10 4.82
C LEU A 127 15.68 -4.60 5.15
N ASP A 128 16.38 -5.09 6.18
CA ASP A 128 16.20 -6.47 6.67
C ASP A 128 14.80 -6.73 7.24
N LYS A 129 14.10 -5.66 7.61
CA LYS A 129 12.72 -5.68 8.11
C LYS A 129 11.69 -5.53 6.98
N LEU A 130 12.13 -5.35 5.73
CA LEU A 130 11.24 -5.31 4.57
C LEU A 130 10.61 -6.68 4.33
N VAL A 131 9.29 -6.74 4.29
CA VAL A 131 8.50 -7.97 4.07
C VAL A 131 7.99 -8.04 2.65
N GLY A 132 7.50 -6.93 2.11
CA GLY A 132 6.94 -6.91 0.77
C GLY A 132 6.92 -5.55 0.09
N ILE A 133 6.77 -5.62 -1.22
CA ILE A 133 6.67 -4.47 -2.12
C ILE A 133 5.36 -4.57 -2.89
N GLY A 134 4.46 -3.60 -2.68
CA GLY A 134 3.26 -3.39 -3.47
C GLY A 134 3.55 -2.50 -4.68
N THR A 135 3.07 -2.87 -5.87
CA THR A 135 3.21 -2.05 -7.09
C THR A 135 2.05 -2.25 -8.05
N ASP A 136 1.80 -1.26 -8.91
CA ASP A 136 0.82 -1.31 -10.01
C ASP A 136 1.06 -2.43 -11.05
N GLY A 137 2.29 -2.96 -11.11
CA GLY A 137 2.69 -4.00 -12.05
C GLY A 137 3.54 -3.49 -13.22
N ALA A 138 4.05 -2.26 -13.16
CA ALA A 138 4.94 -1.71 -14.19
C ALA A 138 6.23 -2.53 -14.34
N SER A 139 6.70 -2.70 -15.58
CA SER A 139 7.84 -3.58 -15.91
C SER A 139 9.16 -3.18 -15.24
N ASN A 140 9.42 -1.90 -15.06
CA ASN A 140 10.59 -1.41 -14.32
C ASN A 140 10.51 -1.73 -12.80
N MET A 141 9.31 -1.91 -12.25
CA MET A 141 9.09 -2.22 -10.83
C MET A 141 9.08 -3.72 -10.56
N CYS A 142 8.43 -4.51 -11.42
CA CYS A 142 8.23 -5.95 -11.22
C CYS A 142 8.58 -6.84 -12.41
N GLY A 143 9.29 -6.31 -13.41
CA GLY A 143 9.76 -7.08 -14.56
C GLY A 143 10.69 -8.22 -14.15
N VAL A 144 10.77 -9.22 -15.03
CA VAL A 144 11.50 -10.48 -14.78
C VAL A 144 13.02 -10.26 -14.68
N LYS A 145 13.54 -9.23 -15.34
CA LYS A 145 14.96 -8.88 -15.37
C LYS A 145 15.14 -7.41 -14.97
N HIS A 146 16.15 -7.12 -14.16
CA HIS A 146 16.61 -5.76 -13.81
C HIS A 146 15.52 -4.79 -13.36
N SER A 147 14.45 -5.30 -12.72
CA SER A 147 13.45 -4.48 -12.05
C SER A 147 13.85 -4.18 -10.61
N LEU A 148 13.28 -3.11 -10.03
CA LEU A 148 13.49 -2.76 -8.61
C LEU A 148 13.29 -3.99 -7.69
N PHE A 149 12.22 -4.75 -7.91
CA PHE A 149 11.95 -5.94 -7.12
C PHE A 149 13.05 -7.00 -7.28
N THR A 150 13.51 -7.27 -8.50
CA THR A 150 14.58 -8.26 -8.72
C THR A 150 15.90 -7.85 -8.07
N LEU A 151 16.21 -6.54 -8.03
CA LEU A 151 17.39 -6.00 -7.37
C LEU A 151 17.30 -6.17 -5.86
N ILE A 152 16.18 -5.76 -5.24
CA ILE A 152 15.98 -5.92 -3.80
C ILE A 152 15.95 -7.41 -3.41
N LYS A 153 15.31 -8.26 -4.20
CA LYS A 153 15.20 -9.70 -3.91
C LYS A 153 16.56 -10.42 -3.91
N LYS A 154 17.56 -9.91 -4.63
CA LYS A 154 18.92 -10.47 -4.63
C LYS A 154 19.55 -10.46 -3.23
N ASP A 155 19.42 -9.34 -2.53
CA ASP A 155 20.00 -9.15 -1.19
C ASP A 155 19.00 -9.54 -0.07
N TYR A 156 17.71 -9.48 -0.38
CA TYR A 156 16.60 -9.79 0.54
C TYR A 156 15.67 -10.86 -0.03
N PRO A 157 16.08 -12.15 -0.05
CA PRO A 157 15.40 -13.22 -0.78
C PRO A 157 13.98 -13.54 -0.29
N LYS A 158 13.65 -13.17 0.96
CA LYS A 158 12.33 -13.40 1.57
C LYS A 158 11.30 -12.32 1.22
N VAL A 159 11.70 -11.21 0.59
CA VAL A 159 10.78 -10.12 0.22
C VAL A 159 9.77 -10.62 -0.82
N GLN A 160 8.50 -10.31 -0.57
CA GLN A 160 7.39 -10.69 -1.44
C GLN A 160 6.96 -9.54 -2.35
N LEU A 161 6.58 -9.87 -3.58
CA LEU A 161 6.00 -8.91 -4.51
C LEU A 161 4.46 -9.00 -4.44
N MET A 162 3.81 -7.85 -4.37
CA MET A 162 2.36 -7.71 -4.46
C MET A 162 2.02 -6.82 -5.65
N LYS A 163 1.51 -7.41 -6.74
CA LYS A 163 0.98 -6.64 -7.86
C LYS A 163 -0.43 -6.17 -7.53
N CYS A 164 -0.80 -4.98 -7.99
CA CYS A 164 -2.12 -4.41 -7.72
C CYS A 164 -3.22 -5.23 -8.39
N SER A 165 -4.00 -5.95 -7.59
CA SER A 165 -5.15 -6.74 -8.07
C SER A 165 -6.21 -5.88 -8.75
N CYS A 166 -6.45 -4.65 -8.28
CA CYS A 166 -7.42 -3.73 -8.87
C CYS A 166 -7.03 -3.33 -10.29
N HIS A 167 -5.79 -2.88 -10.46
CA HIS A 167 -5.23 -2.53 -11.77
C HIS A 167 -5.20 -3.77 -12.67
N SER A 168 -4.81 -4.93 -12.12
CA SER A 168 -4.77 -6.19 -12.85
C SER A 168 -6.13 -6.61 -13.38
N LEU A 169 -7.18 -6.54 -12.56
CA LEU A 169 -8.56 -6.86 -12.98
C LEU A 169 -9.09 -5.84 -13.99
N SER A 170 -8.75 -4.55 -13.82
CA SER A 170 -9.10 -3.53 -14.80
C SER A 170 -8.43 -3.76 -16.15
N LEU A 171 -7.15 -4.17 -16.17
CA LEU A 171 -6.43 -4.56 -17.38
C LEU A 171 -7.04 -5.82 -18.01
N CYS A 172 -7.46 -6.81 -17.21
CA CYS A 172 -8.15 -7.99 -17.71
C CYS A 172 -9.44 -7.60 -18.43
N ALA A 173 -10.27 -6.74 -17.82
CA ALA A 173 -11.48 -6.24 -18.44
C ALA A 173 -11.19 -5.43 -19.73
N SER A 174 -10.16 -4.58 -19.72
CA SER A 174 -9.77 -3.79 -20.88
C SER A 174 -9.28 -4.66 -22.03
N LYS A 175 -8.30 -5.54 -21.80
CA LYS A 175 -7.73 -6.42 -22.83
C LYS A 175 -8.72 -7.46 -23.36
N THR A 176 -9.70 -7.86 -22.55
CA THR A 176 -10.77 -8.75 -23.03
C THR A 176 -11.81 -8.00 -23.84
N SER A 177 -12.03 -6.71 -23.56
CA SER A 177 -12.98 -5.90 -24.34
C SER A 177 -12.57 -5.76 -25.82
N ASP A 178 -11.29 -5.93 -26.14
CA ASP A 178 -10.78 -5.96 -27.52
C ASP A 178 -11.38 -7.13 -28.35
N GLU A 179 -11.85 -8.20 -27.70
CA GLU A 179 -12.52 -9.34 -28.36
C GLU A 179 -13.99 -9.03 -28.71
N LEU A 180 -14.54 -7.90 -28.24
CA LEU A 180 -15.92 -7.49 -28.48
C LEU A 180 -16.06 -6.80 -29.87
N PRO A 181 -17.07 -7.14 -30.68
CA PRO A 181 -17.35 -6.40 -31.92
C PRO A 181 -17.88 -4.98 -31.65
N ALA A 182 -17.67 -4.10 -32.63
CA ALA A 182 -18.23 -2.75 -32.66
C ALA A 182 -19.78 -2.70 -32.73
N SER A 183 -20.46 -3.78 -33.11
CA SER A 183 -21.93 -3.91 -33.07
C SER A 183 -22.35 -4.63 -31.77
N VAL A 184 -22.69 -3.85 -30.76
CA VAL A 184 -22.49 -4.20 -29.35
C VAL A 184 -23.71 -4.86 -28.65
N ASP A 185 -24.92 -4.75 -29.20
CA ASP A 185 -26.15 -5.07 -28.45
C ASP A 185 -26.30 -6.53 -28.00
N PHE A 186 -25.72 -7.47 -28.75
CA PHE A 186 -25.85 -8.90 -28.47
C PHE A 186 -24.72 -9.44 -27.59
N LEU A 187 -23.47 -8.96 -27.76
CA LEU A 187 -22.35 -9.40 -26.92
C LEU A 187 -22.39 -8.78 -25.52
N LEU A 188 -22.90 -7.55 -25.37
CA LEU A 188 -22.93 -6.87 -24.07
C LEU A 188 -23.71 -7.65 -23.01
N LYS A 189 -24.73 -8.45 -23.36
CA LYS A 189 -25.55 -9.13 -22.34
C LYS A 189 -24.84 -10.30 -21.66
N GLU A 190 -23.99 -11.02 -22.39
CA GLU A 190 -23.21 -12.13 -21.81
C GLU A 190 -21.90 -11.67 -21.22
N THR A 191 -21.19 -10.79 -21.91
CA THR A 191 -19.96 -10.25 -21.36
C THR A 191 -20.26 -9.42 -20.14
N HIS A 192 -21.42 -8.78 -20.02
CA HIS A 192 -21.86 -8.14 -18.77
C HIS A 192 -21.89 -9.09 -17.59
N THR A 193 -22.31 -10.36 -17.72
CA THR A 193 -22.38 -11.26 -16.55
C THR A 193 -20.98 -11.56 -16.03
N VAL A 194 -20.05 -11.87 -16.93
CA VAL A 194 -18.65 -12.15 -16.58
C VAL A 194 -17.90 -10.88 -16.15
N LEU A 195 -18.10 -9.76 -16.85
CA LEU A 195 -17.56 -8.44 -16.49
C LEU A 195 -18.09 -7.97 -15.14
N LYS A 196 -19.35 -8.29 -14.82
CA LYS A 196 -19.90 -7.99 -13.50
C LYS A 196 -19.15 -8.75 -12.41
N GLU A 197 -18.88 -10.04 -12.59
CA GLU A 197 -18.06 -10.82 -11.63
C GLU A 197 -16.66 -10.20 -11.46
N VAL A 198 -16.01 -9.79 -12.56
CA VAL A 198 -14.70 -9.08 -12.53
C VAL A 198 -14.80 -7.72 -11.81
N THR A 199 -15.87 -6.96 -12.07
CA THR A 199 -16.08 -5.62 -11.51
C THR A 199 -16.39 -5.70 -10.01
N ASP A 200 -17.28 -6.61 -9.61
CA ASP A 200 -17.63 -6.83 -8.21
C ASP A 200 -16.40 -7.24 -7.40
N LEU A 201 -15.54 -8.09 -7.97
CA LEU A 201 -14.26 -8.46 -7.35
C LEU A 201 -13.28 -7.29 -7.29
N ASN A 202 -13.16 -6.49 -8.34
CA ASN A 202 -12.32 -5.28 -8.34
C ASN A 202 -12.77 -4.31 -7.23
N ILE A 203 -14.07 -4.06 -7.11
CA ILE A 203 -14.65 -3.25 -6.02
C ILE A 203 -14.32 -3.87 -4.65
N ALA A 204 -14.33 -5.20 -4.52
CA ALA A 204 -13.96 -5.86 -3.28
C ALA A 204 -12.49 -5.62 -2.90
N PHE A 205 -11.55 -5.66 -3.86
CA PHE A 205 -10.13 -5.34 -3.65
C PHE A 205 -9.87 -3.86 -3.29
N GLN A 206 -10.81 -2.95 -3.62
CA GLN A 206 -10.74 -1.52 -3.29
C GLN A 206 -11.25 -1.20 -1.88
N LYS A 207 -11.88 -2.14 -1.18
CA LYS A 207 -12.39 -1.91 0.19
C LYS A 207 -11.25 -1.71 1.18
N ALA A 208 -11.44 -0.80 2.14
CA ALA A 208 -10.40 -0.41 3.10
C ALA A 208 -9.93 -1.54 4.03
N ASN A 209 -10.84 -2.46 4.40
CA ASN A 209 -10.56 -3.59 5.30
C ASN A 209 -10.91 -4.92 4.62
N ALA A 210 -10.41 -5.12 3.40
CA ALA A 210 -10.68 -6.34 2.66
C ALA A 210 -9.83 -7.50 3.20
N ASP A 211 -10.46 -8.63 3.48
CA ASP A 211 -9.79 -9.85 3.89
C ASP A 211 -9.05 -10.46 2.68
N ILE A 212 -7.73 -10.38 2.70
CA ILE A 212 -6.86 -10.83 1.61
C ILE A 212 -7.12 -12.30 1.22
N THR A 213 -7.43 -13.14 2.21
CA THR A 213 -7.69 -14.56 1.99
C THR A 213 -8.96 -14.76 1.19
N LYS A 214 -10.03 -14.04 1.58
CA LYS A 214 -11.31 -14.11 0.89
C LYS A 214 -11.18 -13.58 -0.53
N LEU A 215 -10.51 -12.44 -0.70
CA LEU A 215 -10.29 -11.83 -2.01
C LEU A 215 -9.56 -12.75 -2.99
N TYR A 216 -8.46 -13.39 -2.57
CA TYR A 216 -7.76 -14.35 -3.45
C TYR A 216 -8.57 -15.62 -3.69
N THR A 217 -9.38 -16.04 -2.72
CA THR A 217 -10.32 -17.15 -2.91
C THR A 217 -11.38 -16.78 -3.97
N ASP A 218 -11.92 -15.56 -3.92
CA ASP A 218 -12.90 -15.07 -4.89
C ASP A 218 -12.28 -14.91 -6.29
N LEU A 219 -11.05 -14.38 -6.40
CA LEU A 219 -10.29 -14.32 -7.66
C LEU A 219 -10.09 -15.70 -8.28
N ARG A 220 -9.79 -16.68 -7.45
CA ARG A 220 -9.62 -18.06 -7.87
C ARG A 220 -10.94 -18.70 -8.31
N ILE A 221 -12.01 -18.47 -7.57
CA ILE A 221 -13.36 -18.92 -7.94
C ILE A 221 -13.75 -18.33 -9.30
N LEU A 222 -13.47 -17.05 -9.54
CA LEU A 222 -13.69 -16.40 -10.84
C LEU A 222 -12.91 -17.12 -11.96
N LEU A 223 -11.60 -17.35 -11.77
CA LEU A 223 -10.79 -18.06 -12.77
C LEU A 223 -11.38 -19.45 -13.09
N LEU A 224 -11.67 -20.25 -12.05
CA LEU A 224 -12.18 -21.61 -12.23
C LEU A 224 -13.60 -21.64 -12.78
N SER A 225 -14.44 -20.67 -12.40
CA SER A 225 -15.78 -20.48 -12.94
C SER A 225 -15.72 -20.27 -14.44
N VAL A 226 -14.92 -19.31 -14.92
CA VAL A 226 -14.78 -19.02 -16.36
C VAL A 226 -14.13 -20.19 -17.09
N ALA A 227 -13.05 -20.77 -16.54
CA ALA A 227 -12.36 -21.90 -17.17
C ALA A 227 -13.28 -23.12 -17.36
N ARG A 228 -14.11 -23.45 -16.37
CA ARG A 228 -15.05 -24.58 -16.46
C ARG A 228 -16.14 -24.41 -17.51
N ARG A 229 -16.46 -23.17 -17.92
CA ARG A 229 -17.43 -22.90 -18.99
C ARG A 229 -16.88 -23.21 -20.38
N ILE A 230 -15.55 -23.20 -20.55
CA ILE A 230 -14.90 -23.27 -21.88
C ILE A 230 -13.97 -24.46 -22.07
N PHE A 231 -13.41 -25.08 -21.02
CA PHE A 231 -12.47 -26.19 -21.14
C PHE A 231 -13.14 -27.55 -20.88
N LYS A 232 -12.68 -28.60 -21.58
CA LYS A 232 -13.12 -29.98 -21.27
C LYS A 232 -12.66 -30.36 -19.86
N PRO A 233 -13.50 -31.04 -19.05
CA PRO A 233 -13.17 -31.36 -17.66
C PRO A 233 -11.86 -32.10 -17.44
N ILE A 234 -11.40 -32.90 -18.42
CA ILE A 234 -10.13 -33.63 -18.35
C ILE A 234 -8.90 -32.71 -18.19
N TYR A 235 -8.97 -31.47 -18.68
CA TYR A 235 -7.90 -30.49 -18.57
C TYR A 235 -7.94 -29.68 -17.27
N LEU A 236 -9.05 -29.74 -16.54
CA LEU A 236 -9.26 -29.00 -15.29
C LEU A 236 -9.25 -29.89 -14.04
N LYS A 237 -9.03 -31.20 -14.18
CA LYS A 237 -9.10 -32.14 -13.06
C LYS A 237 -7.98 -31.93 -12.05
N SER A 238 -8.40 -31.58 -10.85
CA SER A 238 -7.78 -31.91 -9.57
C SER A 238 -8.94 -32.33 -8.65
N ILE A 239 -9.08 -33.64 -8.37
CA ILE A 239 -10.18 -34.15 -7.54
C ILE A 239 -9.60 -34.56 -6.18
N PRO A 240 -9.84 -33.78 -5.11
CA PRO A 240 -9.58 -34.27 -3.76
C PRO A 240 -10.61 -35.35 -3.40
N PRO A 241 -10.24 -36.40 -2.67
CA PRO A 241 -11.18 -37.42 -2.20
C PRO A 241 -12.27 -36.80 -1.32
N LYS A 242 -13.49 -37.37 -1.32
CA LYS A 242 -14.64 -36.90 -0.53
C LYS A 242 -14.40 -36.86 0.99
N THR A 243 -13.33 -37.50 1.47
CA THR A 243 -12.86 -37.57 2.85
C THR A 243 -11.64 -36.67 3.12
N ALA A 244 -11.35 -35.71 2.25
CA ALA A 244 -10.18 -34.83 2.34
C ALA A 244 -10.24 -33.90 3.56
N SER A 245 -9.13 -33.81 4.31
CA SER A 245 -8.93 -32.79 5.35
C SER A 245 -8.85 -31.38 4.72
N THR A 246 -9.04 -30.33 5.53
CA THR A 246 -8.90 -28.93 5.10
C THR A 246 -7.59 -28.68 4.33
N ALA A 247 -6.47 -29.27 4.78
CA ALA A 247 -5.18 -29.19 4.10
C ALA A 247 -5.16 -29.89 2.71
N MET A 248 -5.84 -31.02 2.55
CA MET A 248 -5.94 -31.73 1.26
C MET A 248 -6.83 -30.99 0.25
N ILE A 249 -7.88 -30.31 0.72
CA ILE A 249 -8.69 -29.41 -0.11
C ILE A 249 -7.81 -28.26 -0.64
N HIS A 250 -6.93 -27.71 0.19
CA HIS A 250 -5.99 -26.65 -0.21
C HIS A 250 -4.92 -27.08 -1.22
N GLN A 251 -4.40 -28.31 -1.10
CA GLN A 251 -3.47 -28.84 -2.10
C GLN A 251 -4.19 -29.05 -3.45
N ALA A 252 -5.41 -29.57 -3.41
CA ALA A 252 -6.24 -29.74 -4.59
C ALA A 252 -6.64 -28.40 -5.22
N ASP A 253 -6.75 -27.37 -4.39
CA ASP A 253 -7.09 -26.03 -4.79
C ASP A 253 -6.00 -25.37 -5.63
N ILE A 254 -4.76 -25.42 -5.14
CA ILE A 254 -3.55 -24.98 -5.87
C ILE A 254 -3.39 -25.81 -7.16
N ALA A 255 -3.63 -27.12 -7.08
CA ALA A 255 -3.55 -27.99 -8.25
C ALA A 255 -4.63 -27.67 -9.30
N ALA A 256 -5.81 -27.17 -8.90
CA ALA A 256 -6.83 -26.73 -9.84
C ALA A 256 -6.41 -25.46 -10.58
N ASP A 257 -5.71 -24.53 -9.91
CA ASP A 257 -5.19 -23.31 -10.54
C ASP A 257 -4.09 -23.66 -11.55
N ILE A 258 -3.16 -24.53 -11.15
CA ILE A 258 -2.12 -25.06 -12.06
C ILE A 258 -2.75 -25.80 -13.24
N ALA A 259 -3.82 -26.57 -13.02
CA ALA A 259 -4.54 -27.24 -14.10
C ALA A 259 -5.19 -26.23 -15.06
N ALA A 260 -5.82 -25.17 -14.54
CA ALA A 260 -6.35 -24.09 -15.37
C ALA A 260 -5.25 -23.39 -16.19
N GLN A 261 -4.11 -23.05 -15.57
CA GLN A 261 -2.95 -22.47 -16.26
C GLN A 261 -2.43 -23.37 -17.39
N ARG A 262 -2.30 -24.68 -17.12
CA ARG A 262 -1.89 -25.67 -18.14
C ARG A 262 -2.92 -25.80 -19.26
N ALA A 263 -4.21 -25.78 -18.94
CA ALA A 263 -5.28 -25.85 -19.92
C ALA A 263 -5.23 -24.65 -20.88
N ILE A 264 -5.01 -23.45 -20.34
CA ILE A 264 -4.86 -22.20 -21.10
C ILE A 264 -3.61 -22.25 -22.00
N SER A 265 -2.47 -22.68 -21.46
CA SER A 265 -1.24 -22.84 -22.26
C SER A 265 -1.43 -23.84 -23.41
N LYS A 266 -2.17 -24.94 -23.19
CA LYS A 266 -2.51 -25.91 -24.23
C LYS A 266 -3.49 -25.39 -25.27
N ALA A 267 -4.47 -24.57 -24.90
CA ALA A 267 -5.36 -23.92 -25.88
C ALA A 267 -4.56 -23.06 -26.87
N ASN A 268 -3.47 -22.44 -26.45
CA ASN A 268 -2.62 -21.68 -27.36
C ASN A 268 -1.78 -22.54 -28.32
N CYS A 269 -1.63 -23.85 -28.04
CA CYS A 269 -0.86 -24.77 -28.88
C CYS A 269 -1.74 -25.69 -29.73
N ASP A 270 -2.95 -26.04 -29.26
CA ASP A 270 -3.85 -27.03 -29.88
C ASP A 270 -5.32 -26.57 -29.69
N PHE A 271 -5.65 -25.46 -30.37
CA PHE A 271 -6.78 -24.56 -30.08
C PHE A 271 -8.15 -25.24 -29.91
N ASP A 272 -8.46 -26.28 -30.68
CA ASP A 272 -9.79 -26.90 -30.63
C ASP A 272 -9.90 -28.15 -29.73
N ASN A 273 -8.80 -28.82 -29.41
CA ASN A 273 -8.88 -30.10 -28.68
C ASN A 273 -9.10 -29.92 -27.17
N SER A 274 -8.67 -28.78 -26.62
CA SER A 274 -8.79 -28.47 -25.18
C SER A 274 -10.12 -27.84 -24.80
N LEU A 275 -10.74 -27.10 -25.74
CA LEU A 275 -11.98 -26.36 -25.53
C LEU A 275 -13.22 -27.23 -25.72
N LEU A 276 -14.31 -26.86 -25.04
CA LEU A 276 -15.63 -27.44 -25.27
C LEU A 276 -16.14 -27.08 -26.67
N PRO A 277 -16.87 -28.01 -27.33
CA PRO A 277 -17.68 -27.66 -28.50
C PRO A 277 -18.63 -26.51 -28.17
N LEU A 278 -18.91 -25.64 -29.14
CA LEU A 278 -19.68 -24.40 -28.91
C LEU A 278 -21.05 -24.65 -28.28
N ASP A 279 -21.70 -25.78 -28.59
CA ASP A 279 -23.01 -26.13 -28.02
C ASP A 279 -22.95 -26.65 -26.58
N SER A 280 -21.75 -26.99 -26.10
CA SER A 280 -21.50 -27.42 -24.73
C SER A 280 -20.92 -26.31 -23.86
N VAL A 281 -20.63 -25.13 -24.43
CA VAL A 281 -20.16 -23.97 -23.68
C VAL A 281 -21.31 -23.36 -22.89
N ASP A 282 -21.09 -23.14 -21.59
CA ASP A 282 -22.05 -22.44 -20.75
C ASP A 282 -21.91 -20.92 -20.93
N PHE A 283 -22.79 -20.35 -21.77
CA PHE A 283 -22.89 -18.91 -21.97
C PHE A 283 -23.72 -18.21 -20.90
N GLY A 284 -24.46 -18.94 -20.06
CA GLY A 284 -25.30 -18.39 -19.00
C GLY A 284 -26.78 -18.19 -19.38
N TYR A 285 -27.62 -18.07 -18.34
CA TYR A 285 -29.07 -18.01 -18.47
C TYR A 285 -29.59 -16.83 -19.29
N LYS A 286 -28.96 -15.65 -19.16
CA LYS A 286 -29.35 -14.45 -19.91
C LYS A 286 -29.18 -14.67 -21.42
N PHE A 287 -28.13 -15.39 -21.83
CA PHE A 287 -27.89 -15.74 -23.22
C PHE A 287 -29.03 -16.59 -23.75
N THR A 288 -29.31 -17.68 -23.05
CA THR A 288 -30.33 -18.65 -23.42
C THR A 288 -31.70 -17.98 -23.51
N MET A 289 -32.04 -17.12 -22.55
CA MET A 289 -33.30 -16.38 -22.58
C MET A 289 -33.40 -15.40 -23.74
N TYR A 290 -32.30 -14.75 -24.11
CA TYR A 290 -32.33 -13.86 -25.25
C TYR A 290 -32.47 -14.64 -26.56
N LEU A 291 -31.77 -15.77 -26.72
CA LEU A 291 -31.93 -16.66 -27.88
C LEU A 291 -33.38 -17.11 -28.09
N THR A 292 -34.12 -17.36 -27.00
CA THR A 292 -35.55 -17.72 -27.11
C THR A 292 -36.46 -16.56 -27.54
N LYS A 293 -36.00 -15.31 -27.42
CA LYS A 293 -36.80 -14.10 -27.70
C LYS A 293 -36.45 -13.41 -29.02
N SER A 294 -35.26 -13.65 -29.56
CA SER A 294 -34.74 -12.98 -30.75
C SER A 294 -34.73 -13.89 -31.98
N THR A 295 -35.18 -13.38 -33.12
CA THR A 295 -35.00 -14.02 -34.44
C THR A 295 -33.60 -13.72 -34.98
N ILE A 296 -32.62 -14.53 -34.59
CA ILE A 296 -31.24 -14.44 -35.07
C ILE A 296 -30.97 -15.52 -36.10
N SER A 297 -30.25 -15.19 -37.18
CA SER A 297 -29.80 -16.16 -38.17
C SER A 297 -28.79 -17.14 -37.55
N SER A 298 -28.80 -18.39 -38.00
CA SER A 298 -27.86 -19.43 -37.53
C SER A 298 -26.38 -19.02 -37.64
N GLU A 299 -26.03 -18.29 -38.71
CA GLU A 299 -24.68 -17.78 -38.97
C GLU A 299 -24.24 -16.71 -37.95
N ASN A 300 -25.12 -15.76 -37.65
CA ASN A 300 -24.84 -14.73 -36.66
C ASN A 300 -24.76 -15.32 -35.25
N LEU A 301 -25.61 -16.31 -34.95
CA LEU A 301 -25.57 -17.05 -33.68
C LEU A 301 -24.23 -17.77 -33.48
N GLN A 302 -23.77 -18.48 -34.51
CA GLN A 302 -22.50 -19.20 -34.47
C GLN A 302 -21.33 -18.22 -34.27
N THR A 303 -21.34 -17.11 -35.02
CA THR A 303 -20.33 -16.06 -34.91
C THR A 303 -20.25 -15.52 -33.48
N VAL A 304 -21.40 -15.28 -32.83
CA VAL A 304 -21.38 -14.80 -31.45
C VAL A 304 -20.90 -15.87 -30.49
N LYS A 305 -21.37 -17.12 -30.59
CA LYS A 305 -20.89 -18.20 -29.72
C LYS A 305 -19.36 -18.32 -29.77
N VAL A 306 -18.77 -18.24 -30.97
CA VAL A 306 -17.31 -18.25 -31.18
C VAL A 306 -16.65 -17.06 -30.47
N ARG A 307 -17.16 -15.84 -30.68
CA ARG A 307 -16.58 -14.63 -30.06
C ARG A 307 -16.73 -14.62 -28.55
N SER A 308 -17.88 -15.01 -28.00
CA SER A 308 -18.09 -15.12 -26.56
C SER A 308 -17.17 -16.17 -25.91
N ARG A 309 -16.93 -17.31 -26.59
CA ARG A 309 -15.95 -18.30 -26.14
C ARG A 309 -14.53 -17.72 -26.17
N SER A 310 -14.18 -16.98 -27.22
CA SER A 310 -12.87 -16.33 -27.37
C SER A 310 -12.65 -15.25 -26.31
N TYR A 311 -13.68 -14.44 -26.02
CA TYR A 311 -13.69 -13.46 -24.93
C TYR A 311 -13.42 -14.14 -23.57
N MET A 312 -14.11 -15.24 -23.26
CA MET A 312 -13.90 -15.98 -22.01
C MET A 312 -12.49 -16.60 -21.93
N LEU A 313 -11.99 -17.13 -23.04
CA LEU A 313 -10.62 -17.64 -23.12
C LEU A 313 -9.60 -16.52 -22.87
N LYS A 314 -9.78 -15.38 -23.53
CA LYS A 314 -8.93 -14.21 -23.35
C LYS A 314 -8.94 -13.71 -21.92
N LEU A 315 -10.10 -13.76 -21.25
CA LEU A 315 -10.21 -13.40 -19.84
C LEU A 315 -9.40 -14.36 -18.96
N CYS A 316 -9.53 -15.66 -19.19
CA CYS A 316 -8.72 -16.66 -18.50
C CYS A 316 -7.21 -16.41 -18.68
N GLU A 317 -6.77 -16.09 -19.91
CA GLU A 317 -5.38 -15.76 -20.19
C GLU A 317 -4.90 -14.53 -19.40
N GLU A 318 -5.66 -13.43 -19.48
CA GLU A 318 -5.25 -12.17 -18.88
C GLU A 318 -5.30 -12.24 -17.34
N LEU A 319 -6.24 -13.01 -16.78
CA LEU A 319 -6.27 -13.36 -15.35
C LEU A 319 -4.99 -14.12 -14.98
N VAL A 320 -4.70 -15.25 -15.65
CA VAL A 320 -3.52 -16.09 -15.36
C VAL A 320 -2.21 -15.30 -15.46
N LYS A 321 -2.04 -14.48 -16.49
CA LYS A 321 -0.82 -13.65 -16.65
C LYS A 321 -0.59 -12.69 -15.47
N ARG A 322 -1.64 -12.33 -14.74
CA ARG A 322 -1.61 -11.36 -13.64
C ARG A 322 -1.85 -11.97 -12.28
N PHE A 323 -1.96 -13.30 -12.18
CA PHE A 323 -1.95 -13.97 -10.90
C PHE A 323 -0.59 -13.73 -10.21
N PRO A 324 -0.57 -13.57 -8.88
CA PRO A 324 0.69 -13.41 -8.16
C PRO A 324 1.53 -14.69 -8.23
N ASP A 325 2.83 -14.57 -8.50
CA ASP A 325 3.75 -15.72 -8.51
C ASP A 325 3.88 -16.38 -7.13
N ASN A 326 3.62 -15.61 -6.06
CA ASN A 326 3.65 -16.02 -4.66
C ASN A 326 2.27 -16.45 -4.11
N ILE A 327 1.36 -16.94 -4.96
CA ILE A 327 0.00 -17.32 -4.55
C ILE A 327 -0.03 -18.36 -3.43
N SER A 328 0.96 -19.25 -3.35
CA SER A 328 1.11 -20.23 -2.26
C SER A 328 1.31 -19.54 -0.92
N VAL A 329 2.20 -18.54 -0.87
CA VAL A 329 2.46 -17.73 0.33
C VAL A 329 1.19 -17.00 0.75
N LEU A 330 0.53 -16.31 -0.18
CA LEU A 330 -0.70 -15.54 0.08
C LEU A 330 -1.85 -16.44 0.53
N THR A 331 -1.94 -17.63 -0.05
CA THR A 331 -2.89 -18.66 0.35
C THR A 331 -2.63 -19.09 1.79
N ASN A 332 -1.38 -19.30 2.19
CA ASN A 332 -1.03 -19.76 3.53
C ASN A 332 -1.24 -18.69 4.62
N ILE A 333 -1.30 -17.40 4.29
CA ILE A 333 -1.66 -16.34 5.26
C ILE A 333 -3.03 -16.60 5.90
N ARG A 334 -3.93 -17.30 5.19
CA ARG A 334 -5.26 -17.68 5.71
C ARG A 334 -5.23 -18.39 7.04
N TYR A 335 -4.17 -19.15 7.33
CA TYR A 335 -4.06 -19.90 8.57
C TYR A 335 -3.94 -18.97 9.79
N PHE A 336 -3.59 -17.71 9.59
CA PHE A 336 -3.62 -16.70 10.64
C PHE A 336 -5.01 -16.09 10.88
N THR A 337 -6.03 -16.39 10.07
CA THR A 337 -7.41 -15.95 10.36
C THR A 337 -7.94 -16.66 11.60
N LEU A 338 -8.70 -15.95 12.45
CA LEU A 338 -9.26 -16.48 13.70
C LEU A 338 -9.93 -17.85 13.50
N ARG A 339 -10.75 -17.96 12.45
CA ARG A 339 -11.52 -19.17 12.13
C ARG A 339 -10.63 -20.39 11.89
N LEU A 340 -9.53 -20.25 11.14
CA LEU A 340 -8.65 -21.37 10.80
C LEU A 340 -7.59 -21.61 11.88
N CYS A 341 -7.10 -20.55 12.51
CA CYS A 341 -6.12 -20.63 13.59
C CYS A 341 -6.69 -21.36 14.82
N MET A 342 -7.94 -21.06 15.20
CA MET A 342 -8.57 -21.60 16.40
C MET A 342 -9.42 -22.86 16.17
N ASP A 343 -9.48 -23.35 14.93
CA ASP A 343 -10.22 -24.58 14.63
C ASP A 343 -9.52 -25.80 15.24
N GLN A 344 -10.17 -26.41 16.23
CA GLN A 344 -9.68 -27.62 16.91
C GLN A 344 -10.01 -28.90 16.15
N THR A 345 -10.93 -28.85 15.19
CA THR A 345 -11.40 -30.02 14.44
C THR A 345 -10.58 -30.29 13.18
N SER A 346 -9.90 -29.28 12.64
CA SER A 346 -9.02 -29.46 11.49
C SER A 346 -7.61 -29.87 11.91
N ASN A 347 -7.09 -30.91 11.24
CA ASN A 347 -5.68 -31.34 11.33
C ASN A 347 -4.76 -30.37 10.55
N VAL A 348 -4.85 -29.07 10.83
CA VAL A 348 -3.93 -28.09 10.25
C VAL A 348 -2.57 -28.26 10.90
N SER A 349 -1.62 -28.76 10.12
CA SER A 349 -0.20 -28.85 10.50
C SER A 349 0.41 -27.46 10.56
N VAL A 350 1.36 -27.24 11.47
CA VAL A 350 2.16 -26.01 11.51
C VAL A 350 2.95 -25.80 10.22
N GLU A 351 3.20 -26.88 9.46
CA GLU A 351 3.87 -26.83 8.16
C GLU A 351 3.08 -26.03 7.11
N CYS A 352 1.77 -25.87 7.31
CA CYS A 352 0.91 -25.09 6.41
C CYS A 352 1.07 -23.57 6.59
N LEU A 353 1.75 -23.10 7.63
CA LEU A 353 2.01 -21.67 7.83
C LEU A 353 2.87 -21.08 6.69
N PRO A 354 2.78 -19.77 6.39
CA PRO A 354 3.52 -19.15 5.30
C PRO A 354 5.00 -18.96 5.67
N TRP A 355 5.77 -20.05 5.75
CA TRP A 355 7.16 -20.05 6.23
C TRP A 355 8.12 -19.16 5.42
N ASP A 356 7.79 -18.85 4.15
CA ASP A 356 8.53 -17.86 3.35
C ASP A 356 8.51 -16.45 3.96
N LEU A 357 7.50 -16.17 4.80
CA LEU A 357 7.35 -14.93 5.55
C LEU A 357 7.91 -15.04 6.97
N ALA A 358 8.43 -16.19 7.40
CA ALA A 358 9.12 -16.28 8.69
C ALA A 358 10.40 -15.44 8.61
N GLY A 359 10.60 -14.51 9.54
CA GLY A 359 11.70 -13.53 9.51
C GLY A 359 13.11 -14.17 9.49
N LYS A 360 14.15 -13.34 9.31
CA LYS A 360 15.56 -13.80 9.42
C LYS A 360 15.92 -14.21 10.87
N HIS A 361 15.19 -13.70 11.86
CA HIS A 361 15.44 -13.93 13.29
C HIS A 361 14.86 -15.23 13.85
N THR A 362 14.26 -16.11 13.04
CA THR A 362 14.04 -17.49 13.48
C THR A 362 15.28 -18.28 13.09
N PRO A 363 16.18 -18.65 14.05
CA PRO A 363 17.18 -19.68 13.77
C PRO A 363 16.42 -20.87 13.21
N GLN A 364 16.86 -21.39 12.06
CA GLN A 364 16.05 -22.25 11.19
C GLN A 364 15.36 -23.41 11.92
N ASP A 365 15.97 -23.92 12.99
CA ASP A 365 15.38 -24.94 13.86
C ASP A 365 14.79 -24.37 15.17
N ALA A 366 15.57 -23.59 15.94
CA ALA A 366 15.12 -23.13 17.27
C ALA A 366 13.92 -22.15 17.24
N GLY A 367 13.85 -21.29 16.22
CA GLY A 367 12.72 -20.38 16.03
C GLY A 367 11.47 -21.10 15.55
N ARG A 368 11.64 -22.15 14.74
CA ARG A 368 10.54 -22.99 14.27
C ARG A 368 9.91 -23.79 15.41
N ASP A 369 10.73 -24.39 16.27
CA ASP A 369 10.28 -25.09 17.47
C ASP A 369 9.49 -24.18 18.42
N ALA A 370 9.95 -22.94 18.59
CA ALA A 370 9.26 -21.95 19.41
C ALA A 370 7.88 -21.61 18.85
N ILE A 371 7.79 -21.34 17.55
CA ILE A 371 6.54 -21.05 16.84
C ILE A 371 5.58 -22.25 16.93
N GLU A 372 6.08 -23.47 16.70
CA GLU A 372 5.25 -24.67 16.76
C GLU A 372 4.67 -24.93 18.14
N ARG A 373 5.48 -24.77 19.19
CA ARG A 373 5.01 -24.85 20.57
C ARG A 373 3.97 -23.76 20.90
N GLN A 374 4.21 -22.53 20.46
CA GLN A 374 3.28 -21.42 20.63
C GLN A 374 1.96 -21.68 19.88
N TRP A 375 2.02 -22.25 18.67
CA TRP A 375 0.86 -22.61 17.86
C TRP A 375 0.00 -23.67 18.55
N ARG A 376 0.61 -24.75 19.03
CA ARG A 376 -0.11 -25.79 19.79
C ARG A 376 -0.77 -25.22 21.04
N ASN A 377 -0.05 -24.38 21.80
CA ASN A 377 -0.58 -23.76 23.00
C ASN A 377 -1.74 -22.79 22.72
N LEU A 378 -1.65 -21.98 21.67
CA LEU A 378 -2.70 -21.03 21.31
C LEU A 378 -4.02 -21.76 21.02
N ARG A 379 -3.95 -22.90 20.31
CA ARG A 379 -5.12 -23.74 19.99
C ARG A 379 -5.80 -24.38 21.20
N THR A 380 -5.13 -24.41 22.36
CA THR A 380 -5.73 -24.87 23.63
C THR A 380 -6.50 -23.78 24.37
N MET A 381 -6.32 -22.51 23.99
CA MET A 381 -7.01 -21.38 24.63
C MET A 381 -8.42 -21.19 24.09
N ARG A 382 -9.29 -20.61 24.91
CA ARG A 382 -10.60 -20.14 24.46
C ARG A 382 -10.47 -18.72 23.91
N ILE A 383 -11.26 -18.39 22.89
CA ILE A 383 -11.27 -17.05 22.29
C ILE A 383 -11.59 -15.97 23.33
N SER A 384 -12.47 -16.26 24.28
CA SER A 384 -12.81 -15.38 25.41
C SER A 384 -11.65 -15.11 26.38
N GLU A 385 -10.58 -15.91 26.36
CA GLU A 385 -9.38 -15.70 27.16
C GLU A 385 -8.33 -14.86 26.44
N ILE A 386 -8.51 -14.64 25.13
CA ILE A 386 -7.62 -13.84 24.28
C ILE A 386 -8.19 -12.43 24.12
N CYS A 387 -9.50 -12.31 23.93
CA CYS A 387 -10.19 -11.05 23.71
C CYS A 387 -11.43 -10.93 24.60
N ASP A 388 -11.51 -9.87 25.40
CA ASP A 388 -12.66 -9.60 26.29
C ASP A 388 -13.96 -9.30 25.53
N ASN A 389 -13.85 -8.76 24.30
CA ASN A 389 -14.96 -8.48 23.40
C ASN A 389 -14.87 -9.40 22.17
N VAL A 390 -15.46 -10.59 22.27
CA VAL A 390 -15.66 -11.49 21.13
C VAL A 390 -16.82 -10.93 20.28
N ASP A 391 -16.57 -9.83 19.58
CA ASP A 391 -17.41 -9.47 18.43
C ASP A 391 -17.02 -10.44 17.31
N GLU A 392 -18.00 -11.06 16.65
CA GLU A 392 -17.79 -11.95 15.50
C GLU A 392 -17.03 -11.24 14.35
N ASN A 393 -16.89 -9.91 14.43
CA ASN A 393 -16.20 -9.06 13.48
C ASN A 393 -14.79 -8.61 13.89
N ILE A 394 -14.14 -9.22 14.89
CA ILE A 394 -12.76 -8.86 15.22
C ILE A 394 -11.86 -9.01 13.98
N SER A 395 -11.10 -7.95 13.67
CA SER A 395 -10.17 -8.01 12.53
C SER A 395 -9.05 -9.01 12.83
N THR A 396 -8.50 -9.64 11.79
CA THR A 396 -7.39 -10.59 11.96
C THR A 396 -6.17 -9.90 12.61
N ILE A 397 -5.94 -8.63 12.29
CA ILE A 397 -4.85 -7.83 12.88
C ILE A 397 -5.11 -7.59 14.37
N ASP A 398 -6.31 -7.16 14.76
CA ASP A 398 -6.64 -6.90 16.16
C ASP A 398 -6.54 -8.17 17.02
N PHE A 399 -6.93 -9.32 16.46
CA PHE A 399 -6.74 -10.62 17.10
C PHE A 399 -5.25 -10.89 17.41
N TRP A 400 -4.36 -10.74 16.43
CA TRP A 400 -2.93 -10.98 16.67
C TRP A 400 -2.26 -9.92 17.56
N ILE A 401 -2.77 -8.69 17.58
CA ILE A 401 -2.38 -7.67 18.57
C ILE A 401 -2.76 -8.13 19.98
N ALA A 402 -3.95 -8.69 20.17
CA ALA A 402 -4.38 -9.25 21.45
C ALA A 402 -3.51 -10.44 21.87
N VAL A 403 -3.25 -11.39 20.95
CA VAL A 403 -2.37 -12.54 21.19
C VAL A 403 -0.95 -12.10 21.60
N ASN A 404 -0.40 -11.05 20.97
CA ASN A 404 0.92 -10.49 21.30
C ASN A 404 0.99 -9.84 22.69
N LYS A 405 -0.15 -9.48 23.29
CA LYS A 405 -0.24 -8.89 24.64
C LYS A 405 -0.39 -9.93 25.74
N ILE A 406 -0.62 -11.20 25.41
CA ILE A 406 -0.77 -12.26 26.41
C ILE A 406 0.58 -12.52 27.07
N GLU A 407 0.63 -12.33 28.39
CA GLU A 407 1.79 -12.61 29.22
C GLU A 407 1.61 -13.91 30.00
N ASN A 408 2.71 -14.58 30.30
CA ASN A 408 2.73 -15.68 31.25
C ASN A 408 2.91 -15.15 32.68
N SER A 409 2.92 -16.04 33.66
CA SER A 409 3.06 -15.70 35.08
C SER A 409 4.37 -14.96 35.43
N ASN A 410 5.36 -14.93 34.54
CA ASN A 410 6.62 -14.22 34.75
C ASN A 410 6.70 -12.87 33.99
N GLY A 411 5.59 -12.43 33.38
CA GLY A 411 5.51 -11.16 32.65
C GLY A 411 6.12 -11.20 31.24
N SER A 412 6.58 -12.35 30.75
CA SER A 412 7.04 -12.46 29.36
C SER A 412 5.90 -12.81 28.42
N LYS A 413 5.95 -12.24 27.21
CA LYS A 413 4.97 -12.47 26.14
C LYS A 413 4.93 -13.95 25.76
N ARG A 414 3.78 -14.59 25.99
CA ARG A 414 3.57 -16.03 25.81
C ARG A 414 3.66 -16.49 24.35
N PHE A 415 3.18 -15.66 23.42
CA PHE A 415 3.09 -15.95 21.99
C PHE A 415 3.93 -14.99 21.14
N LYS A 416 5.05 -14.51 21.68
CA LYS A 416 5.87 -13.46 21.05
C LYS A 416 6.24 -13.79 19.60
N ASP A 417 6.81 -14.96 19.35
CA ASP A 417 7.37 -15.34 18.05
C ASP A 417 6.27 -15.63 17.03
N LEU A 418 5.23 -16.34 17.46
CA LEU A 418 4.07 -16.65 16.62
C LEU A 418 3.29 -15.38 16.25
N ALA A 419 3.06 -14.48 17.22
CA ALA A 419 2.35 -13.24 16.96
C ALA A 419 3.18 -12.29 16.09
N ALA A 420 4.49 -12.22 16.29
CA ALA A 420 5.39 -11.47 15.41
C ALA A 420 5.35 -12.04 13.98
N PHE A 421 5.38 -13.37 13.82
CA PHE A 421 5.27 -14.01 12.52
C PHE A 421 3.93 -13.71 11.82
N ALA A 422 2.82 -13.81 12.55
CA ALA A 422 1.51 -13.48 12.00
C ALA A 422 1.39 -12.00 11.62
N LEU A 423 1.80 -11.07 12.49
CA LEU A 423 1.77 -9.63 12.21
C LEU A 423 2.70 -9.26 11.04
N ARG A 424 3.87 -9.88 10.94
CA ARG A 424 4.77 -9.76 9.78
C ARG A 424 4.06 -10.18 8.50
N ALA A 425 3.41 -11.34 8.50
CA ALA A 425 2.70 -11.83 7.31
C ALA A 425 1.49 -10.95 6.93
N LEU A 426 0.78 -10.41 7.92
CA LEU A 426 -0.36 -9.51 7.74
C LEU A 426 0.05 -8.08 7.36
N SER A 427 1.34 -7.73 7.46
CA SER A 427 1.88 -6.45 6.98
C SER A 427 2.01 -6.37 5.45
N LEU A 428 1.81 -7.50 4.74
CA LEU A 428 1.82 -7.50 3.29
C LEU A 428 0.63 -6.70 2.73
N PRO A 429 0.87 -5.80 1.77
CA PRO A 429 -0.19 -4.99 1.20
C PRO A 429 -1.14 -5.86 0.38
N THR A 430 -2.45 -5.68 0.56
CA THR A 430 -3.48 -6.47 -0.14
C THR A 430 -3.79 -5.93 -1.53
N SER A 431 -3.69 -4.61 -1.71
CA SER A 431 -3.85 -3.88 -2.99
C SER A 431 -3.25 -2.48 -2.89
N ASN A 432 -3.10 -1.79 -4.02
CA ASN A 432 -2.70 -0.37 -4.03
C ASN A 432 -3.82 0.58 -3.55
N ALA A 433 -4.94 0.08 -3.01
CA ALA A 433 -6.02 0.94 -2.49
C ALA A 433 -5.54 1.89 -1.37
N ASP A 434 -4.48 1.53 -0.65
CA ASP A 434 -3.83 2.42 0.31
C ASP A 434 -3.21 3.65 -0.38
N VAL A 435 -2.62 3.46 -1.57
CA VAL A 435 -2.07 4.56 -2.40
C VAL A 435 -3.19 5.46 -2.91
N GLU A 436 -4.29 4.89 -3.39
CA GLU A 436 -5.46 5.68 -3.82
C GLU A 436 -5.98 6.58 -2.69
N ARG A 437 -5.91 6.11 -1.43
CA ARG A 437 -6.26 6.92 -0.26
C ARG A 437 -5.25 8.03 0.01
N VAL A 438 -3.97 7.83 -0.28
CA VAL A 438 -2.95 8.90 -0.23
C VAL A 438 -3.18 9.91 -1.36
N PHE A 439 -3.52 9.48 -2.58
CA PHE A 439 -3.89 10.39 -3.66
C PHE A 439 -5.17 11.16 -3.38
N SER A 440 -6.13 10.56 -2.67
CA SER A 440 -7.31 11.29 -2.18
C SER A 440 -6.90 12.44 -1.24
N VAL A 441 -5.93 12.20 -0.34
CA VAL A 441 -5.36 13.27 0.51
C VAL A 441 -4.70 14.35 -0.35
N MET A 442 -3.94 13.96 -1.39
CA MET A 442 -3.33 14.90 -2.34
C MET A 442 -4.39 15.74 -3.07
N ALA A 443 -5.47 15.12 -3.56
CA ALA A 443 -6.57 15.79 -4.23
C ALA A 443 -7.26 16.80 -3.31
N LEU A 444 -7.45 16.46 -2.03
CA LEU A 444 -7.97 17.38 -1.01
C LEU A 444 -7.01 18.53 -0.67
N ILE A 445 -5.72 18.40 -0.94
CA ILE A 445 -4.73 19.48 -0.76
C ILE A 445 -4.74 20.40 -1.98
N LYS A 446 -4.83 19.84 -3.19
CA LYS A 446 -4.87 20.54 -4.48
C LYS A 446 -6.22 21.23 -4.70
N THR A 447 -6.52 22.25 -3.91
CA THR A 447 -7.73 23.06 -4.05
C THR A 447 -7.51 24.25 -4.99
N LYS A 448 -8.60 24.88 -5.46
CA LYS A 448 -8.53 26.13 -6.26
C LYS A 448 -7.72 27.23 -5.56
N CYS A 449 -7.80 27.31 -4.23
CA CYS A 449 -7.06 28.28 -3.40
C CYS A 449 -5.57 27.90 -3.18
N ARG A 450 -5.15 26.72 -3.63
CA ARG A 450 -3.80 26.14 -3.53
C ARG A 450 -3.30 25.66 -4.91
N ASN A 451 -3.73 26.31 -5.99
CA ASN A 451 -3.51 25.88 -7.37
C ASN A 451 -2.10 26.14 -7.95
N ARG A 452 -1.22 26.83 -7.23
CA ARG A 452 0.18 27.10 -7.64
C ARG A 452 1.11 26.81 -6.47
N MET A 453 1.42 25.53 -6.26
CA MET A 453 2.21 25.03 -5.13
C MET A 453 3.42 24.25 -5.65
N LEU A 454 4.60 24.55 -5.09
CA LEU A 454 5.82 23.79 -5.35
C LEU A 454 5.71 22.37 -4.77
N ILE A 455 6.43 21.42 -5.35
CA ILE A 455 6.41 20.00 -4.96
C ILE A 455 6.75 19.84 -3.48
N ASP A 456 7.79 20.51 -2.97
CA ASP A 456 8.20 20.40 -1.56
C ASP A 456 7.09 20.79 -0.58
N MET A 457 6.30 21.81 -0.92
CA MET A 457 5.15 22.22 -0.10
C MET A 457 4.03 21.20 -0.19
N LEU A 458 3.76 20.64 -1.38
CA LEU A 458 2.76 19.58 -1.53
C LEU A 458 3.14 18.36 -0.69
N VAL A 459 4.39 17.89 -0.79
CA VAL A 459 4.93 16.77 0.00
C VAL A 459 4.82 17.07 1.49
N SER A 460 5.18 18.28 1.93
CA SER A 460 5.09 18.67 3.34
C SER A 460 3.65 18.67 3.87
N LEU A 461 2.69 19.19 3.08
CA LEU A 461 1.28 19.16 3.45
C LEU A 461 0.70 17.74 3.46
N MET A 462 1.14 16.88 2.52
CA MET A 462 0.78 15.47 2.51
C MET A 462 1.30 14.77 3.77
N ARG A 463 2.58 14.92 4.11
CA ARG A 463 3.18 14.35 5.34
C ARG A 463 2.38 14.74 6.58
N ILE A 464 2.08 16.03 6.74
CA ILE A 464 1.29 16.53 7.88
C ILE A 464 -0.10 15.89 7.93
N ARG A 465 -0.82 15.83 6.80
CA ARG A 465 -2.18 15.26 6.77
C ARG A 465 -2.18 13.74 6.99
N ILE A 466 -1.20 13.03 6.43
CA ILE A 466 -1.02 11.59 6.64
C ILE A 466 -0.74 11.32 8.12
N HIS A 467 0.22 12.03 8.72
CA HIS A 467 0.52 11.95 10.14
C HIS A 467 -0.74 12.14 11.01
N MET A 468 -1.51 13.20 10.76
CA MET A 468 -2.75 13.45 11.50
C MET A 468 -3.77 12.32 11.36
N ARG A 469 -3.86 11.72 10.16
CA ARG A 469 -4.77 10.59 9.91
C ARG A 469 -4.33 9.33 10.62
N VAL A 470 -3.04 9.00 10.58
CA VAL A 470 -2.45 7.80 11.22
C VAL A 470 -2.66 7.85 12.73
N PHE A 471 -2.25 8.95 13.38
CA PHE A 471 -2.41 9.11 14.84
C PHE A 471 -3.83 9.51 15.27
N LYS A 472 -4.77 9.68 14.33
CA LYS A 472 -6.15 10.14 14.58
C LYS A 472 -6.20 11.47 15.36
N LEU A 473 -5.29 12.38 15.04
CA LEU A 473 -5.15 13.68 15.68
C LEU A 473 -5.73 14.81 14.82
N CYS A 474 -5.91 15.98 15.45
CA CYS A 474 -6.26 17.22 14.79
C CYS A 474 -5.33 18.34 15.30
N CYS A 475 -5.16 19.43 14.55
CA CYS A 475 -4.28 20.55 14.93
C CYS A 475 -4.61 21.16 16.29
N LYS A 476 -5.85 21.03 16.77
CA LYS A 476 -6.29 21.45 18.11
C LYS A 476 -5.71 20.59 19.24
N ASN A 477 -5.54 19.30 18.99
CA ASN A 477 -5.15 18.32 20.00
C ASN A 477 -3.66 17.95 19.92
N TYR A 478 -3.01 18.18 18.78
CA TYR A 478 -1.59 17.92 18.61
C TYR A 478 -0.75 18.88 19.46
N MET A 479 0.16 18.32 20.25
CA MET A 479 1.15 19.09 21.01
C MET A 479 2.48 19.08 20.26
N PRO A 480 3.02 20.26 19.87
CA PRO A 480 4.34 20.34 19.27
C PRO A 480 5.41 19.73 20.15
N THR A 481 6.29 18.91 19.56
CA THR A 481 7.43 18.32 20.28
C THR A 481 8.43 19.39 20.70
N ASP A 482 9.24 19.09 21.73
CA ASP A 482 10.30 19.98 22.14
C ASP A 482 11.31 20.24 21.02
N ASP A 483 11.52 19.25 20.14
CA ASP A 483 12.42 19.39 18.99
C ASP A 483 11.86 20.34 17.93
N MET A 484 10.53 20.39 17.71
CA MET A 484 9.92 21.44 16.89
C MET A 484 10.20 22.83 17.46
N VAL A 485 10.07 23.00 18.79
CA VAL A 485 10.28 24.28 19.46
C VAL A 485 11.76 24.70 19.42
N LYS A 486 12.68 23.74 19.55
CA LYS A 486 14.12 23.95 19.41
C LYS A 486 14.51 24.33 17.99
N ARG A 487 13.95 23.68 16.96
CA ARG A 487 14.19 23.99 15.54
C ARG A 487 13.57 25.30 15.08
N PHE A 488 12.63 25.84 15.85
CA PHE A 488 12.08 27.17 15.61
C PHE A 488 13.09 28.27 15.99
N THR A 489 14.08 28.49 15.13
CA THR A 489 15.10 29.56 15.24
C THR A 489 15.14 30.40 13.96
N SER A 490 16.05 31.38 13.88
CA SER A 490 16.31 32.14 12.65
C SER A 490 16.80 31.26 11.50
N GLN A 491 17.41 30.10 11.80
CA GLN A 491 17.87 29.10 10.80
C GLN A 491 16.71 28.48 10.00
N LEU A 492 15.45 28.72 10.42
CA LEU A 492 14.25 28.37 9.67
C LEU A 492 14.28 28.88 8.22
N TYR A 493 14.92 30.01 7.95
CA TYR A 493 14.92 30.66 6.65
C TYR A 493 16.06 30.22 5.73
N GLU A 494 17.07 29.54 6.28
CA GLU A 494 18.18 29.01 5.50
C GLU A 494 17.66 27.90 4.57
N SER A 495 18.15 27.87 3.33
CA SER A 495 17.83 26.80 2.39
C SER A 495 18.46 25.51 2.90
N GLN A 496 17.66 24.62 3.48
CA GLN A 496 18.14 23.29 3.84
C GLN A 496 18.51 22.55 2.56
N LYS A 497 19.81 22.41 2.29
CA LYS A 497 20.29 21.21 1.59
C LYS A 497 19.89 20.05 2.48
N VAL A 498 19.16 19.07 1.95
CA VAL A 498 18.87 17.83 2.66
C VAL A 498 20.20 17.16 2.93
N THR A 499 20.82 17.42 4.08
CA THR A 499 22.10 16.80 4.45
C THR A 499 22.29 16.89 5.95
N LYS A 500 22.57 15.73 6.55
CA LYS A 500 23.10 15.50 7.89
C LYS A 500 22.19 15.82 9.07
N LYS A 501 21.43 14.82 9.51
CA LYS A 501 21.07 14.66 10.93
C LYS A 501 20.56 13.26 11.35
N LEU A 502 20.94 12.21 10.61
CA LEU A 502 20.71 10.82 11.03
C LEU A 502 22.01 10.08 11.37
N ASP A 503 23.17 10.75 11.35
CA ASP A 503 24.48 10.10 11.52
C ASP A 503 25.04 10.16 12.95
N GLU A 504 24.29 10.63 13.96
CA GLU A 504 24.88 10.90 15.28
C GLU A 504 24.47 9.99 16.44
N ASP A 505 23.56 9.02 16.27
CA ASP A 505 23.26 8.05 17.33
C ASP A 505 22.94 6.66 16.74
N ASP A 506 23.99 5.91 16.39
CA ASP A 506 24.12 4.44 16.44
C ASP A 506 25.18 3.97 15.43
N ASN A 507 26.46 3.99 15.85
CA ASN A 507 27.56 3.34 15.15
C ASN A 507 27.48 1.82 15.36
N ASN A 508 26.53 1.16 14.70
CA ASN A 508 26.64 -0.24 14.24
C ASN A 508 25.48 -0.55 13.27
N ASP A 509 25.83 -1.18 12.14
CA ASP A 509 24.94 -1.75 11.10
C ASP A 509 24.57 -0.90 9.86
N ASN A 510 25.48 -0.04 9.38
CA ASN A 510 25.35 0.65 8.08
C ASN A 510 25.87 -0.15 6.86
N MET A 511 26.16 -1.45 7.00
CA MET A 511 26.71 -2.26 5.90
C MET A 511 25.66 -2.66 4.85
N ALA A 512 24.36 -2.60 5.20
CA ALA A 512 23.25 -3.02 4.33
C ALA A 512 22.79 -1.94 3.34
N SER A 513 22.85 -0.66 3.73
CA SER A 513 22.55 0.49 2.86
C SER A 513 23.64 0.72 1.81
N ASP A 514 24.90 0.50 2.19
CA ASP A 514 26.05 0.55 1.28
C ASP A 514 25.98 -0.52 0.18
N ASN A 515 25.45 -1.73 0.47
CA ASN A 515 25.32 -2.78 -0.54
C ASN A 515 24.28 -2.45 -1.62
N LEU A 516 23.17 -1.80 -1.26
CA LEU A 516 22.15 -1.39 -2.23
C LEU A 516 22.65 -0.22 -3.09
N ILE A 517 23.34 0.74 -2.48
CA ILE A 517 23.99 1.85 -3.19
C ILE A 517 25.13 1.33 -4.10
N THR A 518 25.93 0.37 -3.63
CA THR A 518 27.03 -0.24 -4.40
C THR A 518 26.50 -1.10 -5.56
N THR A 519 25.43 -1.87 -5.34
CA THR A 519 24.75 -2.64 -6.40
C THR A 519 24.12 -1.73 -7.44
N MET A 520 23.71 -0.52 -7.04
CA MET A 520 23.18 0.49 -7.95
C MET A 520 24.25 1.26 -8.73
N ASN A 521 25.45 1.45 -8.16
CA ASN A 521 26.61 1.96 -8.89
C ASN A 521 27.12 0.95 -9.95
N LEU A 522 26.82 -0.35 -9.82
CA LEU A 522 27.12 -1.35 -10.85
C LEU A 522 26.22 -1.24 -12.09
N LEU A 523 25.02 -0.63 -11.98
CA LEU A 523 24.18 -0.33 -13.15
C LEU A 523 24.82 0.73 -14.06
N GLU A 524 25.65 1.64 -13.50
CA GLU A 524 26.43 2.61 -14.28
C GLU A 524 27.49 1.92 -15.16
N TYR A 525 27.98 0.72 -14.79
CA TYR A 525 29.01 0.00 -15.56
C TYR A 525 28.45 -0.96 -16.62
N SER A 526 27.19 -1.38 -16.51
CA SER A 526 26.53 -2.22 -17.53
C SER A 526 25.96 -1.40 -18.70
N GLU A 527 25.70 -0.10 -18.52
CA GLU A 527 25.18 0.77 -19.59
C GLU A 527 26.28 1.22 -20.58
N ASP A 528 27.56 1.09 -20.24
CA ASP A 528 28.67 1.42 -21.14
C ASP A 528 29.08 0.27 -22.08
N ASN A 529 28.48 -0.93 -21.96
CA ASN A 529 28.93 -2.13 -22.68
C ASN A 529 27.85 -2.98 -23.38
N ASP A 530 26.57 -2.60 -23.36
CA ASP A 530 25.58 -3.26 -24.22
C ASP A 530 25.34 -2.43 -25.48
N ASP A 531 25.90 -2.97 -26.56
CA ASP A 531 25.97 -2.43 -27.90
C ASP A 531 24.63 -1.98 -28.48
N LYS A 532 24.75 -0.89 -29.24
CA LYS A 532 23.87 -0.51 -30.35
C LYS A 532 23.65 -1.74 -31.23
N ASP A 533 22.43 -2.26 -31.27
CA ASP A 533 21.92 -2.98 -32.43
C ASP A 533 20.39 -2.81 -32.51
N ASP A 534 19.99 -1.90 -33.41
CA ASP A 534 18.82 -1.88 -34.27
C ASP A 534 17.47 -2.40 -33.74
N ILE A 535 16.57 -1.46 -33.40
CA ILE A 535 15.16 -1.53 -33.81
C ILE A 535 14.77 -0.13 -34.31
N ASP A 536 15.03 0.10 -35.60
CA ASP A 536 14.36 1.10 -36.41
C ASP A 536 12.85 0.81 -36.48
N ASP A 537 12.07 1.90 -36.49
CA ASP A 537 10.81 2.13 -37.18
C ASP A 537 9.84 0.95 -37.40
N ILE A 538 8.60 1.12 -36.89
CA ILE A 538 7.36 1.13 -37.70
C ILE A 538 6.25 1.72 -36.82
N TYR A 539 5.96 3.00 -37.05
CA TYR A 539 4.62 3.57 -36.90
C TYR A 539 4.12 3.81 -38.32
N ASP A 540 3.21 2.95 -38.78
CA ASP A 540 2.03 3.26 -39.60
C ASP A 540 1.07 2.07 -39.61
#